data_AF-A0A848E5C3-F1
#
_entry.id   AF-A0A848E5C3-F1
#
_cell.length_a   1.000
_cell.length_b   1.000
_cell.length_c   1.000
_cell.angle_alpha   90.00
_cell.angle_beta   90.00
_cell.angle_gamma   90.00
#
_symmetry.space_group_name_H-M   'P 1'
#
loop_
_entity.id
_entity.type
_entity.pdbx_description
1 polymer ?
#
loop_
_entity_poly.entity_id
_entity_poly.type
_entity_poly.pdbx_seq_one_letter_code
_entity_poly.pdbx_strand_id
1 'polypeptide(L)'
;MFEEGQLKSLGIASGLVGLNVAVMWVFAFTPLSSINSLLFGTFFLLGVIVYGAMLTGGVWIAKKGVREDKTGLAIGGATLVQIAYGLFGAGALGALSVTLQATAIIITGIITTGIAVLSGLLVFGTDHDFSSWGRYANYIFMGVLGVSLIGSFSPAVTILALALSLIGFIVYLVHQIYTTKTRPGKPLLNGIGLYTAYMGVFVEILQIVAELLLRRE
;
A
#
# COMPACT_ATOMS: atom_id res chain seq x y z
N MET A 1 1.80 -15.31 -22.09
CA MET A 1 3.26 -15.29 -21.89
C MET A 1 3.63 -13.86 -21.49
N PHE A 2 4.31 -13.63 -20.37
CA PHE A 2 4.65 -12.26 -19.93
C PHE A 2 5.69 -11.65 -20.87
N GLU A 3 5.52 -10.38 -21.23
CA GLU A 3 6.52 -9.64 -22.01
C GLU A 3 7.73 -9.28 -21.13
N GLU A 4 8.92 -9.13 -21.73
CA GLU A 4 10.17 -8.84 -21.00
C GLU A 4 10.06 -7.58 -20.12
N GLY A 5 9.33 -6.56 -20.59
CA GLY A 5 9.06 -5.33 -19.84
C GLY A 5 8.18 -5.54 -18.59
N GLN A 6 7.26 -6.50 -18.64
CA GLN A 6 6.39 -6.85 -17.51
C GLN A 6 7.18 -7.59 -16.43
N LEU A 7 8.06 -8.51 -16.83
CA LEU A 7 8.97 -9.21 -15.90
C LEU A 7 9.90 -8.25 -15.17
N LYS A 8 10.48 -7.28 -15.90
CA LYS A 8 11.30 -6.20 -15.28
C LYS A 8 10.49 -5.35 -14.30
N SER A 9 9.26 -4.97 -14.67
CA SER A 9 8.37 -4.19 -13.82
C SER A 9 8.03 -4.94 -12.52
N LEU A 10 7.73 -6.24 -12.64
CA LEU A 10 7.45 -7.12 -11.50
C LEU A 10 8.67 -7.28 -10.61
N GLY A 11 9.87 -7.51 -11.18
CA GLY A 11 11.11 -7.60 -10.42
C GLY A 11 11.42 -6.34 -9.62
N ILE A 12 11.22 -5.15 -10.22
CA ILE A 12 11.35 -3.86 -9.52
C ILE A 12 10.32 -3.76 -8.38
N ALA A 13 9.06 -4.10 -8.63
CA ALA A 13 8.01 -4.05 -7.62
C ALA A 13 8.34 -4.99 -6.44
N SER A 14 8.73 -6.23 -6.71
CA SER A 14 9.12 -7.21 -5.69
C SER A 14 10.33 -6.76 -4.88
N GLY A 15 11.34 -6.17 -5.53
CA GLY A 15 12.51 -5.59 -4.84
C GLY A 15 12.10 -4.45 -3.90
N LEU A 16 11.22 -3.55 -4.36
CA LEU A 16 10.70 -2.46 -3.54
C LEU A 16 9.83 -2.97 -2.38
N VAL A 17 9.03 -4.01 -2.57
CA VAL A 17 8.24 -4.67 -1.51
C VAL A 17 9.18 -5.26 -0.45
N GLY A 18 10.18 -6.06 -0.86
CA GLY A 18 11.13 -6.66 0.06
C GLY A 18 11.90 -5.62 0.87
N LEU A 19 12.33 -4.54 0.20
CA LEU A 19 12.95 -3.39 0.87
C LEU A 19 11.98 -2.75 1.88
N ASN A 20 10.71 -2.55 1.52
CA ASN A 20 9.75 -1.90 2.41
C ASN A 20 9.47 -2.73 3.66
N VAL A 21 9.31 -4.05 3.50
CA VAL A 21 9.12 -4.97 4.62
C VAL A 21 10.33 -4.91 5.57
N ALA A 22 11.55 -4.84 5.03
CA ALA A 22 12.75 -4.65 5.86
C ALA A 22 12.76 -3.29 6.58
N VAL A 23 12.42 -2.20 5.89
CA VAL A 23 12.31 -0.85 6.49
C VAL A 23 11.27 -0.84 7.62
N MET A 24 10.11 -1.43 7.37
CA MET A 24 9.01 -1.55 8.33
C MET A 24 9.44 -2.34 9.58
N TRP A 25 10.12 -3.46 9.39
CA TRP A 25 10.64 -4.28 10.48
C TRP A 25 11.70 -3.53 11.28
N VAL A 26 12.65 -2.85 10.63
CA VAL A 26 13.66 -2.02 11.31
C VAL A 26 13.00 -0.89 12.10
N PHE A 27 12.03 -0.19 11.51
CA PHE A 27 11.33 0.91 12.17
C PHE A 27 10.51 0.43 13.37
N ALA A 28 10.03 -0.82 13.38
CA ALA A 28 9.31 -1.40 14.52
C ALA A 28 10.14 -1.39 15.82
N PHE A 29 11.48 -1.47 15.74
CA PHE A 29 12.40 -1.41 16.89
C PHE A 29 12.83 0.01 17.27
N THR A 30 12.28 1.04 16.62
CA THR A 30 12.65 2.44 16.85
C THR A 30 11.44 3.21 17.39
N PRO A 31 11.64 4.43 17.93
CA PRO A 31 10.52 5.30 18.32
C PRO A 31 9.56 5.65 17.17
N LEU A 32 9.97 5.41 15.91
CA LEU A 32 9.13 5.63 14.73
C LEU A 32 7.88 4.75 14.72
N SER A 33 7.89 3.59 15.38
CA SER A 33 6.71 2.73 15.49
C SER A 33 5.55 3.41 16.25
N SER A 34 5.86 4.37 17.12
CA SER A 34 4.86 5.15 17.87
C SER A 34 4.27 6.31 17.06
N ILE A 35 4.74 6.58 15.84
CA ILE A 35 4.16 7.65 15.01
C ILE A 35 2.69 7.37 14.70
N ASN A 36 2.31 6.11 14.52
CA ASN A 36 0.92 5.75 14.30
C ASN A 36 0.03 6.09 15.49
N SER A 37 0.47 5.79 16.72
CA SER A 37 -0.32 6.11 17.91
C SER A 37 -0.45 7.62 18.11
N LEU A 38 0.57 8.40 17.76
CA LEU A 38 0.49 9.86 17.79
C LEU A 38 -0.49 10.42 16.76
N LEU A 39 -0.38 9.97 15.50
CA LEU A 39 -1.20 10.48 14.39
C LEU A 39 -2.65 10.04 14.49
N PHE A 40 -2.91 8.76 14.77
CA PHE A 40 -4.26 8.21 14.84
C PHE A 40 -4.89 8.33 16.23
N GLY A 41 -4.09 8.52 17.29
CA GLY A 41 -4.60 8.68 18.65
C GLY A 41 -5.15 10.08 18.96
N THR A 42 -4.63 11.12 18.30
CA THR A 42 -5.14 12.50 18.49
C THR A 42 -6.41 12.73 17.67
N PHE A 43 -6.36 12.46 16.37
CA PHE A 43 -7.50 12.51 15.47
C PHE A 43 -7.27 11.48 14.37
N PHE A 44 -8.16 10.49 14.21
CA PHE A 44 -8.03 9.47 13.17
C PHE A 44 -7.82 10.08 11.76
N LEU A 45 -8.52 11.18 11.48
CA LEU A 45 -8.38 11.95 10.25
C LEU A 45 -6.95 12.45 10.00
N LEU A 46 -6.20 12.84 11.05
CA LEU A 46 -4.85 13.36 10.90
C LEU A 46 -3.92 12.30 10.30
N GLY A 47 -3.99 11.06 10.80
CA GLY A 47 -3.25 9.95 10.22
C GLY A 47 -3.63 9.69 8.76
N VAL A 48 -4.92 9.69 8.44
CA VAL A 48 -5.41 9.52 7.05
C VAL A 48 -4.88 10.62 6.13
N ILE A 49 -4.90 11.88 6.56
CA ILE A 49 -4.39 13.01 5.76
C ILE A 49 -2.88 12.90 5.58
N VAL A 50 -2.12 12.66 6.65
CA VAL A 50 -0.65 12.60 6.59
C VAL A 50 -0.19 11.47 5.68
N TYR A 51 -0.68 10.24 5.92
CA TYR A 51 -0.30 9.09 5.08
C TYR A 51 -0.85 9.21 3.67
N GLY A 52 -2.11 9.66 3.50
CA GLY A 52 -2.70 9.90 2.19
C GLY A 52 -1.91 10.91 1.36
N ALA A 53 -1.44 12.00 1.99
CA ALA A 53 -0.61 13.02 1.35
C ALA A 53 0.78 12.49 1.00
N MET A 54 1.44 11.77 1.92
CA MET A 54 2.76 11.17 1.66
C MET A 54 2.71 10.14 0.54
N LEU A 55 1.69 9.27 0.52
CA LEU A 55 1.51 8.25 -0.50
C LEU A 55 1.17 8.88 -1.85
N THR A 56 0.13 9.72 -1.91
CA THR A 56 -0.32 10.35 -3.16
C THR A 56 0.77 11.27 -3.72
N GLY A 57 1.35 12.11 -2.86
CA GLY A 57 2.42 13.03 -3.21
C GLY A 57 3.69 12.29 -3.63
N GLY A 58 4.12 11.28 -2.87
CA GLY A 58 5.30 10.48 -3.17
C GLY A 58 5.17 9.74 -4.51
N VAL A 59 4.03 9.11 -4.77
CA VAL A 59 3.76 8.44 -6.06
C VAL A 59 3.76 9.45 -7.20
N TRP A 60 3.14 10.62 -7.00
CA TRP A 60 3.11 11.67 -8.02
C TRP A 60 4.51 12.20 -8.33
N ILE A 61 5.32 12.51 -7.31
CA ILE A 61 6.72 12.93 -7.45
C ILE A 61 7.53 11.84 -8.18
N ALA A 62 7.37 10.58 -7.77
CA ALA A 62 8.11 9.47 -8.35
C ALA A 62 7.77 9.28 -9.84
N LYS A 63 6.48 9.23 -10.17
CA LYS A 63 6.00 9.10 -11.56
C LYS A 63 6.41 10.30 -12.41
N LYS A 64 6.36 11.51 -11.87
CA LYS A 64 6.83 12.74 -12.54
C LYS A 64 8.33 12.64 -12.84
N GLY A 65 9.14 12.23 -11.87
CA GLY A 65 10.59 12.03 -12.06
C GLY A 65 10.92 11.04 -13.17
N VAL A 66 10.21 9.90 -13.24
CA VAL A 66 10.41 8.89 -14.30
C VAL A 66 9.99 9.40 -15.69
N ARG A 67 8.92 10.22 -15.76
CA ARG A 67 8.44 10.81 -17.01
C ARG A 67 9.37 11.89 -17.54
N GLU A 68 9.95 12.69 -16.64
CA GLU A 68 10.87 13.80 -16.97
C GLU A 68 12.34 13.36 -17.04
N ASP A 69 12.63 12.06 -16.93
CA ASP A 69 14.00 11.50 -16.87
C ASP A 69 14.89 12.13 -15.76
N LYS A 70 14.23 12.55 -14.67
CA LYS A 70 14.86 13.10 -13.47
C LYS A 70 14.96 12.03 -12.39
N THR A 71 16.05 11.27 -12.41
CA THR A 71 16.31 10.16 -11.48
C THR A 71 16.19 10.56 -10.01
N GLY A 72 16.68 11.75 -9.63
CA GLY A 72 16.58 12.25 -8.25
C GLY A 72 15.13 12.40 -7.76
N LEU A 73 14.23 12.92 -8.61
CA LEU A 73 12.80 13.01 -8.28
C LEU A 73 12.15 11.62 -8.22
N ALA A 74 12.52 10.72 -9.13
CA ALA A 74 12.00 9.36 -9.13
C ALA A 74 12.33 8.62 -7.82
N ILE A 75 13.61 8.68 -7.41
CA ILE A 75 14.09 8.06 -6.16
C ILE A 75 13.51 8.76 -4.95
N GLY A 76 13.48 10.10 -4.92
CA GLY A 76 12.94 10.85 -3.79
C GLY A 76 11.46 10.56 -3.54
N GLY A 77 10.66 10.53 -4.60
CA GLY A 77 9.24 10.16 -4.51
C GLY A 77 9.05 8.70 -4.06
N ALA A 78 9.81 7.75 -4.64
CA ALA A 78 9.74 6.35 -4.23
C ALA A 78 10.15 6.16 -2.76
N THR A 79 11.17 6.89 -2.31
CA THR A 79 11.64 6.88 -0.92
C THR A 79 10.57 7.45 0.02
N LEU A 80 9.85 8.51 -0.38
CA LEU A 80 8.74 9.05 0.41
C LEU A 80 7.62 8.01 0.58
N VAL A 81 7.28 7.27 -0.47
CA VAL A 81 6.30 6.16 -0.40
C VAL A 81 6.82 5.02 0.46
N GLN A 82 8.12 4.69 0.36
CA GLN A 82 8.78 3.69 1.20
C GLN A 82 8.71 4.05 2.69
N ILE A 83 9.01 5.30 3.03
CA ILE A 83 8.91 5.79 4.41
C ILE A 83 7.46 5.75 4.87
N ALA A 84 6.50 6.19 4.05
CA ALA A 84 5.08 6.19 4.42
C ALA A 84 4.58 4.78 4.76
N TYR A 85 4.76 3.79 3.88
CA TYR A 85 4.35 2.41 4.18
C TYR A 85 5.19 1.78 5.30
N GLY A 86 6.48 2.11 5.36
CA GLY A 86 7.39 1.62 6.39
C GLY A 86 6.95 2.06 7.79
N LEU A 87 6.67 3.35 7.98
CA LEU A 87 6.13 3.90 9.23
C LEU A 87 4.78 3.30 9.58
N PHE A 88 3.88 3.25 8.59
CA PHE A 88 2.53 2.79 8.79
C PHE A 88 2.48 1.31 9.22
N GLY A 89 3.24 0.43 8.57
CA GLY A 89 3.32 -0.96 9.00
C GLY A 89 4.18 -1.18 10.25
N ALA A 90 5.19 -0.33 10.50
CA ALA A 90 6.01 -0.41 11.70
C ALA A 90 5.18 -0.16 12.96
N GLY A 91 4.17 0.71 12.90
CA GLY A 91 3.26 0.88 14.03
C GLY A 91 2.39 -0.34 14.31
N ALA A 92 2.03 -1.12 13.28
CA ALA A 92 1.32 -2.40 13.48
C ALA A 92 2.26 -3.47 14.07
N LEU A 93 3.49 -3.58 13.57
CA LEU A 93 4.48 -4.54 14.07
C LEU A 93 5.02 -4.19 15.46
N GLY A 94 5.20 -2.91 15.75
CA GLY A 94 5.75 -2.43 17.01
C GLY A 94 4.83 -2.68 18.20
N ALA A 95 3.54 -2.94 17.96
CA ALA A 95 2.60 -3.37 18.99
C ALA A 95 2.77 -4.84 19.38
N LEU A 96 3.38 -5.66 18.51
CA LEU A 96 3.55 -7.11 18.70
C LEU A 96 4.89 -7.45 19.38
N SER A 97 4.90 -8.58 20.09
CA SER A 97 6.14 -9.23 20.51
C SER A 97 6.99 -9.64 19.31
N VAL A 98 8.33 -9.62 19.47
CA VAL A 98 9.30 -9.90 18.38
C VAL A 98 9.03 -11.25 17.71
N THR A 99 8.63 -12.26 18.49
CA THR A 99 8.28 -13.59 18.00
C THR A 99 7.10 -13.56 17.03
N LEU A 100 6.07 -12.74 17.33
CA LEU A 100 4.88 -12.63 16.50
C LEU A 100 5.04 -11.73 15.28
N GLN A 101 6.00 -10.81 15.29
CA GLN A 101 6.26 -9.92 14.14
C GLN A 101 6.57 -10.72 12.87
N ALA A 102 7.44 -11.72 12.96
CA ALA A 102 7.77 -12.58 11.83
C ALA A 102 6.53 -13.34 11.33
N THR A 103 5.74 -13.90 12.25
CA THR A 103 4.47 -14.58 11.93
C THR A 103 3.50 -13.63 11.22
N ALA A 104 3.35 -12.40 11.71
CA ALA A 104 2.49 -11.39 11.11
C ALA A 104 2.92 -11.08 9.68
N ILE A 105 4.20 -10.78 9.45
CA ILE A 105 4.76 -10.50 8.11
C ILE A 105 4.50 -11.66 7.14
N ILE A 106 4.72 -12.91 7.58
CA ILE A 106 4.53 -14.09 6.73
C ILE A 106 3.06 -14.28 6.36
N ILE A 107 2.15 -14.23 7.33
CA ILE A 107 0.71 -14.38 7.09
C ILE A 107 0.22 -13.28 6.16
N THR A 108 0.57 -12.02 6.43
CA THR A 108 0.24 -10.89 5.58
C THR A 108 0.79 -11.08 4.18
N GLY A 109 2.05 -11.46 4.03
CA GLY A 109 2.68 -11.73 2.74
C GLY A 109 1.93 -12.78 1.92
N ILE A 110 1.52 -13.88 2.54
CA ILE A 110 0.73 -14.94 1.89
C ILE A 110 -0.63 -14.40 1.42
N ILE A 111 -1.36 -13.72 2.31
CA ILE A 111 -2.71 -13.21 2.00
C ILE A 111 -2.64 -12.15 0.89
N THR A 112 -1.74 -11.18 1.00
CA THR A 112 -1.57 -10.12 0.00
C THR A 112 -1.11 -10.68 -1.35
N THR A 113 -0.20 -11.66 -1.34
CA THR A 113 0.20 -12.36 -2.57
C THR A 113 -0.99 -13.09 -3.19
N GLY A 114 -1.81 -13.77 -2.39
CA GLY A 114 -3.05 -14.41 -2.84
C GLY A 114 -3.99 -13.41 -3.51
N ILE A 115 -4.23 -12.26 -2.89
CA ILE A 115 -5.04 -11.18 -3.47
C ILE A 115 -4.45 -10.66 -4.78
N ALA A 116 -3.12 -10.47 -4.84
CA ALA A 116 -2.44 -10.01 -6.05
C ALA A 116 -2.54 -11.03 -7.19
N VAL A 117 -2.38 -12.32 -6.88
CA VAL A 117 -2.56 -13.42 -7.85
C VAL A 117 -3.99 -13.46 -8.36
N LEU A 118 -4.99 -13.38 -7.48
CA LEU A 118 -6.40 -13.34 -7.87
C LEU A 118 -6.73 -12.11 -8.74
N SER A 119 -6.17 -10.96 -8.38
CA SER A 119 -6.29 -9.72 -9.17
C SER A 119 -5.65 -9.87 -10.55
N GLY A 120 -4.50 -10.55 -10.62
CA GLY A 120 -3.87 -10.93 -11.88
C GLY A 120 -4.75 -11.86 -12.71
N LEU A 121 -5.24 -12.95 -12.12
CA LEU A 121 -6.14 -13.88 -12.80
C LEU A 121 -7.40 -13.20 -13.32
N LEU A 122 -7.98 -12.27 -12.57
CA LEU A 122 -9.12 -11.47 -13.02
C LEU A 122 -8.77 -10.65 -14.27
N VAL A 123 -7.64 -9.96 -14.27
CA VAL A 123 -7.21 -9.09 -15.37
C VAL A 123 -6.76 -9.87 -16.62
N PHE A 124 -6.10 -11.01 -16.43
CA PHE A 124 -5.59 -11.83 -17.53
C PHE A 124 -6.62 -12.84 -18.05
N GLY A 125 -7.56 -13.27 -17.21
CA GLY A 125 -8.60 -14.23 -17.53
C GLY A 125 -9.91 -13.63 -18.02
N THR A 126 -10.03 -12.30 -18.08
CA THR A 126 -11.21 -11.61 -18.63
C THR A 126 -10.82 -10.58 -19.68
N ASP A 127 -11.73 -10.33 -20.62
CA ASP A 127 -11.63 -9.26 -21.63
C ASP A 127 -12.22 -7.93 -21.13
N HIS A 128 -12.49 -7.81 -19.83
CA HIS A 128 -13.07 -6.61 -19.25
C HIS A 128 -12.08 -5.45 -19.25
N ASP A 129 -12.56 -4.24 -19.55
CA ASP A 129 -11.73 -3.03 -19.52
C ASP A 129 -11.69 -2.43 -18.11
N PHE A 130 -10.55 -2.60 -17.43
CA PHE A 130 -10.30 -2.05 -16.09
C PHE A 130 -9.65 -0.65 -16.11
N SER A 131 -9.71 0.08 -17.24
CA SER A 131 -9.11 1.41 -17.38
C SER A 131 -9.69 2.45 -16.40
N SER A 132 -10.99 2.36 -16.11
CA SER A 132 -11.70 3.29 -15.21
C SER A 132 -11.46 3.01 -13.73
N TRP A 133 -10.94 1.83 -13.37
CA TRP A 133 -10.81 1.39 -11.97
C TRP A 133 -9.84 2.26 -11.16
N GLY A 134 -8.84 2.88 -11.81
CA GLY A 134 -8.00 3.87 -11.14
C GLY A 134 -8.79 5.08 -10.63
N ARG A 135 -9.84 5.50 -11.36
CA ARG A 135 -10.75 6.56 -10.92
C ARG A 135 -11.64 6.09 -9.78
N TYR A 136 -12.13 4.85 -9.84
CA TYR A 136 -12.93 4.26 -8.76
C TYR A 136 -12.12 4.14 -7.46
N ALA A 137 -10.87 3.69 -7.53
CA ALA A 137 -9.97 3.69 -6.38
C ALA A 137 -9.83 5.08 -5.77
N ASN A 138 -9.63 6.12 -6.59
CA ASN A 138 -9.57 7.50 -6.08
C ASN A 138 -10.87 7.93 -5.40
N TYR A 139 -12.04 7.58 -5.95
CA TYR A 139 -13.32 7.88 -5.29
C TYR A 139 -13.47 7.13 -3.97
N ILE A 140 -13.00 5.89 -3.88
CA ILE A 140 -12.99 5.12 -2.64
C ILE A 140 -12.07 5.79 -1.61
N PHE A 141 -10.85 6.22 -1.99
CA PHE A 141 -9.95 6.93 -1.08
C PHE A 141 -10.49 8.29 -0.62
N MET A 142 -11.19 9.02 -1.50
CA MET A 142 -11.93 10.22 -1.10
C MET A 142 -13.08 9.88 -0.15
N GLY A 143 -13.73 8.74 -0.35
CA GLY A 143 -14.70 8.17 0.58
C GLY A 143 -14.09 7.87 1.94
N VAL A 144 -12.90 7.24 2.00
CA VAL A 144 -12.15 7.02 3.25
C VAL A 144 -11.91 8.36 3.95
N LEU A 145 -11.44 9.38 3.23
CA LEU A 145 -11.22 10.71 3.80
C LEU A 145 -12.51 11.34 4.34
N GLY A 146 -13.60 11.27 3.59
CA GLY A 146 -14.91 11.81 4.00
C GLY A 146 -15.50 11.07 5.22
N VAL A 147 -15.42 9.74 5.22
CA VAL A 147 -15.85 8.89 6.34
C VAL A 147 -15.00 9.15 7.58
N SER A 148 -13.69 9.34 7.41
CA SER A 148 -12.77 9.70 8.50
C SER A 148 -13.05 11.08 9.10
N LEU A 149 -13.48 12.03 8.25
CA LEU A 149 -13.87 13.38 8.67
C LEU A 149 -15.15 13.36 9.52
N ILE A 150 -16.17 12.61 9.08
CA ILE A 150 -17.47 12.52 9.76
C ILE A 150 -17.36 11.66 11.03
N GLY A 151 -16.53 10.61 11.00
CA GLY A 151 -16.52 9.55 12.01
C GLY A 151 -15.38 9.58 13.01
N SER A 152 -14.72 10.73 13.23
CA SER A 152 -13.59 10.86 14.16
C SER A 152 -13.90 10.49 15.62
N PHE A 153 -15.11 9.99 15.94
CA PHE A 153 -15.57 9.64 17.28
C PHE A 153 -16.27 8.27 17.40
N SER A 154 -16.26 7.42 16.36
CA SER A 154 -16.95 6.11 16.41
C SER A 154 -16.08 4.94 15.93
N PRO A 155 -15.89 3.90 16.77
CA PRO A 155 -15.16 2.69 16.38
C PRO A 155 -15.73 2.00 15.12
N ALA A 156 -17.04 2.05 14.92
CA ALA A 156 -17.69 1.49 13.74
C ALA A 156 -17.24 2.22 12.46
N VAL A 157 -16.99 3.52 12.55
CA VAL A 157 -16.56 4.31 11.39
C VAL A 157 -15.08 4.05 11.07
N THR A 158 -14.24 3.84 12.06
CA THR A 158 -12.84 3.42 11.85
C THR A 158 -12.78 2.08 11.09
N ILE A 159 -13.58 1.09 11.48
CA ILE A 159 -13.65 -0.20 10.78
C ILE A 159 -14.11 -0.01 9.32
N LEU A 160 -15.13 0.83 9.10
CA LEU A 160 -15.60 1.14 7.76
C LEU A 160 -14.50 1.81 6.91
N ALA A 161 -13.76 2.76 7.48
CA ALA A 161 -12.68 3.46 6.80
C ALA A 161 -11.54 2.49 6.41
N LEU A 162 -11.15 1.58 7.31
CA LEU A 162 -10.14 0.53 7.03
C LEU A 162 -10.62 -0.42 5.93
N ALA A 163 -11.87 -0.89 6.00
CA ALA A 163 -12.44 -1.76 4.98
C ALA A 163 -12.49 -1.07 3.61
N LEU A 164 -12.92 0.20 3.57
CA LEU A 164 -12.91 1.00 2.34
C LEU A 164 -11.49 1.22 1.82
N SER A 165 -10.52 1.48 2.69
CA SER A 165 -9.11 1.64 2.29
C SER A 165 -8.56 0.36 1.64
N LEU A 166 -8.79 -0.79 2.26
CA LEU A 166 -8.41 -2.10 1.71
C LEU A 166 -9.04 -2.33 0.34
N ILE A 167 -10.35 -2.09 0.20
CA ILE A 167 -11.05 -2.23 -1.09
C ILE A 167 -10.45 -1.26 -2.12
N GLY A 168 -10.18 -0.01 -1.73
CA GLY A 168 -9.56 1.00 -2.59
C GLY A 168 -8.21 0.54 -3.13
N PHE A 169 -7.36 -0.05 -2.29
CA PHE A 169 -6.07 -0.59 -2.71
C PHE A 169 -6.20 -1.83 -3.60
N ILE A 170 -7.17 -2.72 -3.36
CA ILE A 170 -7.44 -3.87 -4.24
C ILE A 170 -7.89 -3.39 -5.63
N VAL A 171 -8.83 -2.45 -5.69
CA VAL A 171 -9.29 -1.84 -6.95
C VAL A 171 -8.14 -1.15 -7.68
N TYR A 172 -7.27 -0.44 -6.93
CA TYR A 172 -6.08 0.18 -7.49
C TYR A 172 -5.07 -0.86 -8.00
N LEU A 173 -4.89 -1.98 -7.30
CA LEU A 173 -4.02 -3.09 -7.71
C LEU A 173 -4.48 -3.71 -9.03
N VAL A 174 -5.77 -4.03 -9.15
CA VAL A 174 -6.37 -4.52 -10.40
C VAL A 174 -6.09 -3.53 -11.54
N HIS A 175 -6.30 -2.24 -11.31
CA HIS A 175 -6.01 -1.19 -12.29
C HIS A 175 -4.53 -1.11 -12.69
N GLN A 176 -3.59 -1.23 -11.73
CA GLN A 176 -2.15 -1.20 -12.02
C GLN A 176 -1.71 -2.43 -12.82
N ILE A 177 -2.22 -3.63 -12.49
CA ILE A 177 -1.95 -4.85 -13.26
C ILE A 177 -2.50 -4.69 -14.69
N TYR A 178 -3.74 -4.21 -14.83
CA TYR A 178 -4.36 -3.99 -16.14
C TYR A 178 -3.61 -2.96 -16.99
N THR A 179 -3.16 -1.85 -16.40
CA THR A 179 -2.40 -0.82 -17.10
C THR A 179 -1.03 -1.36 -17.54
N THR A 180 -0.38 -2.17 -16.70
CA THR A 180 0.88 -2.85 -17.05
C THR A 180 0.69 -3.87 -18.18
N LYS A 181 -0.49 -4.51 -18.26
CA LYS A 181 -0.87 -5.42 -19.35
C LYS A 181 -1.11 -4.68 -20.66
N THR A 182 -1.93 -3.63 -20.65
CA THR A 182 -2.49 -3.03 -21.88
C THR A 182 -1.77 -1.79 -22.38
N ARG A 183 -1.07 -1.07 -21.49
CA ARG A 183 -0.36 0.17 -21.79
C ARG A 183 0.98 0.22 -21.02
N PRO A 184 1.90 -0.73 -21.28
CA PRO A 184 3.15 -0.80 -20.55
C PRO A 184 3.96 0.49 -20.75
N GLY A 185 4.15 1.25 -19.67
CA GLY A 185 5.09 2.37 -19.63
C GLY A 185 6.53 1.90 -19.41
N LYS A 186 7.42 2.84 -19.02
CA LYS A 186 8.78 2.50 -18.56
C LYS A 186 8.69 1.47 -17.40
N PRO A 187 9.52 0.41 -17.37
CA PRO A 187 9.42 -0.64 -16.35
C PRO A 187 9.45 -0.12 -14.91
N LEU A 188 10.24 0.92 -14.64
CA LEU A 188 10.29 1.58 -13.34
C LEU A 188 8.96 2.24 -12.95
N LEU A 189 8.25 2.87 -13.90
CA LEU A 189 6.97 3.51 -13.64
C LEU A 189 5.91 2.47 -13.27
N ASN A 190 5.84 1.38 -14.04
CA ASN A 190 4.93 0.26 -13.78
C ASN A 190 5.28 -0.41 -12.44
N GLY A 191 6.57 -0.62 -12.18
CA GLY A 191 7.07 -1.20 -10.93
C GLY A 191 6.68 -0.38 -9.70
N ILE A 192 6.85 0.95 -9.74
CA ILE A 192 6.42 1.85 -8.65
C ILE A 192 4.90 1.77 -8.45
N GLY A 193 4.13 1.74 -9.54
CA GLY A 193 2.67 1.61 -9.50
C GLY A 193 2.23 0.31 -8.81
N LEU A 194 2.75 -0.83 -9.28
CA LEU A 194 2.48 -2.16 -8.73
C LEU A 194 2.91 -2.27 -7.27
N TYR A 195 4.13 -1.80 -6.94
CA TYR A 195 4.64 -1.73 -5.56
C TYR A 195 3.68 -0.96 -4.65
N THR A 196 3.27 0.25 -5.06
CA THR A 196 2.38 1.08 -4.24
C THR A 196 1.05 0.38 -3.99
N ALA A 197 0.44 -0.18 -5.04
CA ALA A 197 -0.84 -0.86 -4.91
C ALA A 197 -0.74 -2.12 -4.02
N TYR A 198 0.29 -2.93 -4.25
CA TYR A 198 0.55 -4.13 -3.46
C TYR A 198 0.80 -3.78 -1.99
N MET A 199 1.66 -2.81 -1.71
CA MET A 199 1.97 -2.40 -0.34
C MET A 199 0.77 -1.80 0.38
N GLY A 200 -0.10 -1.08 -0.32
CA GLY A 200 -1.37 -0.63 0.23
C GLY A 200 -2.23 -1.79 0.73
N VAL A 201 -2.41 -2.83 -0.08
CA VAL A 201 -3.10 -4.05 0.38
C VAL A 201 -2.33 -4.71 1.52
N PHE A 202 -1.00 -4.80 1.43
CA PHE A 202 -0.15 -5.42 2.45
C PHE A 202 -0.36 -4.79 3.83
N VAL A 203 -0.27 -3.47 3.94
CA VAL A 203 -0.34 -2.80 5.25
C VAL A 203 -1.74 -2.83 5.86
N GLU A 204 -2.80 -2.83 5.05
CA GLU A 204 -4.17 -3.00 5.54
C GLU A 204 -4.39 -4.42 6.08
N ILE A 205 -3.90 -5.43 5.36
CA ILE A 205 -3.93 -6.82 5.86
C ILE A 205 -3.05 -6.97 7.11
N LEU A 206 -1.90 -6.30 7.17
CA LEU A 206 -1.01 -6.34 8.33
C LEU A 206 -1.68 -5.82 9.60
N GLN A 207 -2.44 -4.73 9.52
CA GLN A 207 -3.19 -4.22 10.67
C GLN A 207 -4.19 -5.27 11.17
N ILE A 208 -4.93 -5.92 10.27
CA ILE A 208 -5.89 -6.97 10.62
C ILE A 208 -5.19 -8.16 11.28
N VAL A 209 -4.08 -8.63 10.70
CA VAL A 209 -3.31 -9.76 11.22
C VAL A 209 -2.70 -9.43 12.58
N ALA A 210 -2.13 -8.24 12.74
CA ALA A 210 -1.55 -7.80 14.01
C ALA A 210 -2.61 -7.74 15.12
N GLU A 211 -3.78 -7.15 14.84
CA GLU A 211 -4.91 -7.11 15.77
C GLU A 211 -5.39 -8.52 16.16
N LEU A 212 -5.47 -9.44 15.20
CA LEU A 212 -5.86 -10.83 15.47
C LEU A 212 -4.84 -11.58 16.34
N LEU A 213 -3.55 -11.30 16.16
CA LEU A 213 -2.48 -11.89 16.95
C LEU A 213 -2.43 -11.31 18.36
N LEU A 214 -2.61 -9.99 18.52
CA LEU A 214 -2.69 -9.33 19.83
C LEU A 214 -3.81 -9.88 20.70
N ARG A 215 -4.97 -10.20 20.12
CA ARG A 215 -6.10 -10.80 20.86
C ARG A 215 -5.85 -12.23 21.35
N ARG A 216 -4.78 -12.88 20.88
CA ARG A 216 -4.41 -14.25 21.23
C ARG A 216 -3.22 -14.33 22.17
N GLU A 217 -2.54 -13.21 22.43
CA GLU A 217 -1.59 -13.06 23.53
C GLU A 217 -2.33 -12.95 24.87
#